data_AF-A0A841AEC8-F1
#
_entry.id   AF-A0A841AEC8-F1
#
_cell.length_a   1.000
_cell.length_b   1.000
_cell.length_c   1.000
_cell.angle_alpha   90.00
_cell.angle_beta   90.00
_cell.angle_gamma   90.00
#
_symmetry.space_group_name_H-M   'P 1'
#
loop_
_entity.id
_entity.type
_entity.pdbx_description
1 polymer ?
#
loop_
_entity_poly.entity_id
_entity_poly.type
_entity_poly.pdbx_seq_one_letter_code
_entity_poly.pdbx_strand_id
1 'polypeptide(L)'
;MRSTTTARPPGPRPGRRALLTGIPVLGAGALAMAGCAPTDAGAATDVENILTVSLNQTETHPSYLALTYCGERLAEATEGRCGARIYANEALGAQQEVVQLVSDGSVAMAVISAPQVENLSMAFRPLNLPGAFVDIAHQTAVLGDESIVGELFSSLEDERRLRVLGGFTQGSRHVYTDREAFGPAIEEVGRSFLATPEDEDLYERVRALAEDMGAER
;
A
#
# COMPACT_ATOMS: atom_id res chain seq x y z
N MET A 1 -43.69 -48.84 26.91
CA MET A 1 -43.71 -48.94 25.43
C MET A 1 -42.28 -48.93 24.93
N ARG A 2 -41.78 -50.09 24.47
CA ARG A 2 -40.46 -50.25 23.83
C ARG A 2 -40.70 -50.31 22.32
N SER A 3 -39.91 -49.59 21.53
CA SER A 3 -39.70 -49.91 20.13
C SER A 3 -38.22 -49.75 19.78
N THR A 4 -37.69 -50.86 19.32
CA THR A 4 -36.34 -51.18 18.85
C THR A 4 -36.26 -51.01 17.33
N THR A 5 -35.03 -50.87 16.80
CA THR A 5 -34.56 -51.47 15.51
C THR A 5 -35.04 -50.77 14.22
N THR A 6 -34.25 -50.46 13.17
CA THR A 6 -32.85 -50.73 12.76
C THR A 6 -32.52 -49.90 11.51
N ALA A 7 -31.23 -49.63 11.29
CA ALA A 7 -30.68 -49.08 10.05
C ALA A 7 -30.77 -50.06 8.86
N ARG A 8 -30.92 -49.51 7.64
CA ARG A 8 -31.05 -50.23 6.36
C ARG A 8 -29.70 -50.24 5.61
N PRO A 9 -29.28 -51.37 5.02
CA PRO A 9 -28.01 -51.46 4.28
C PRO A 9 -28.08 -50.88 2.85
N PRO A 10 -26.94 -50.50 2.25
CA PRO A 10 -26.88 -49.91 0.92
C PRO A 10 -27.06 -50.94 -0.21
N GLY A 11 -27.72 -50.51 -1.30
CA GLY A 11 -28.01 -51.31 -2.48
C GLY A 11 -26.82 -51.55 -3.42
N PRO A 12 -26.97 -52.48 -4.39
CA PRO A 12 -25.87 -53.03 -5.16
C PRO A 12 -25.39 -52.11 -6.29
N ARG A 13 -24.07 -52.10 -6.52
CA ARG A 13 -23.43 -51.44 -7.68
C ARG A 13 -23.41 -52.41 -8.87
N PRO A 14 -23.88 -52.03 -10.06
CA PRO A 14 -23.70 -52.85 -11.24
C PRO A 14 -22.28 -52.63 -11.80
N GLY A 15 -21.61 -53.74 -12.09
CA GLY A 15 -20.34 -53.75 -12.78
C GLY A 15 -20.48 -54.11 -14.25
N ARG A 16 -19.42 -53.72 -14.97
CA ARG A 16 -18.80 -54.38 -16.12
C ARG A 16 -19.50 -54.34 -17.49
N ARG A 17 -18.69 -53.78 -18.40
CA ARG A 17 -18.39 -54.22 -19.78
C ARG A 17 -19.25 -53.69 -20.92
N ALA A 18 -18.50 -53.09 -21.85
CA ALA A 18 -18.62 -53.14 -23.30
C ALA A 18 -19.78 -52.40 -23.94
N LEU A 19 -19.46 -51.37 -24.74
CA LEU A 19 -19.50 -51.51 -26.20
C LEU A 19 -18.80 -50.31 -26.87
N LEU A 20 -17.81 -50.60 -27.71
CA LEU A 20 -17.40 -49.74 -28.81
C LEU A 20 -18.55 -49.60 -29.80
N THR A 21 -18.83 -48.41 -30.32
CA THR A 21 -19.15 -48.15 -31.74
C THR A 21 -19.44 -46.66 -31.99
N GLY A 22 -18.77 -46.09 -33.01
CA GLY A 22 -19.40 -45.16 -33.97
C GLY A 22 -19.22 -43.65 -33.77
N ILE A 23 -18.40 -43.03 -34.61
CA ILE A 23 -18.26 -41.58 -34.87
C ILE A 23 -19.39 -41.13 -35.83
N PRO A 24 -19.92 -39.89 -35.77
CA PRO A 24 -19.51 -38.88 -36.76
C PRO A 24 -19.35 -37.45 -36.22
N VAL A 25 -18.41 -36.77 -36.87
CA VAL A 25 -18.11 -35.32 -36.92
C VAL A 25 -19.37 -34.47 -37.18
N LEU A 26 -19.54 -33.33 -36.50
CA LEU A 26 -19.92 -32.02 -37.08
C LEU A 26 -20.25 -30.97 -35.98
N GLY A 27 -19.64 -29.78 -36.09
CA GLY A 27 -20.34 -28.53 -35.78
C GLY A 27 -19.93 -27.75 -34.52
N ALA A 28 -18.95 -26.87 -34.69
CA ALA A 28 -18.84 -25.50 -34.14
C ALA A 28 -19.67 -25.11 -32.91
N GLY A 29 -18.96 -24.81 -31.82
CA GLY A 29 -19.51 -24.14 -30.65
C GLY A 29 -18.49 -23.92 -29.54
N ALA A 30 -17.25 -23.53 -29.88
CA ALA A 30 -16.29 -23.12 -28.87
C ALA A 30 -16.73 -21.77 -28.29
N LEU A 31 -17.35 -21.81 -27.11
CA LEU A 31 -17.47 -20.63 -26.26
C LEU A 31 -16.06 -20.13 -25.95
N ALA A 32 -15.66 -19.05 -26.61
CA ALA A 32 -14.54 -18.25 -26.17
C ALA A 32 -14.93 -17.66 -24.80
N MET A 33 -14.41 -18.25 -23.73
CA MET A 33 -14.27 -17.57 -22.45
C MET A 33 -13.30 -16.42 -22.70
N ALA A 34 -13.86 -15.27 -23.08
CA ALA A 34 -13.17 -14.00 -23.01
C ALA A 34 -12.86 -13.76 -21.53
N GLY A 35 -11.65 -14.15 -21.13
CA GLY A 35 -11.12 -13.85 -19.82
C GLY A 35 -11.11 -12.34 -19.64
N CYS A 36 -11.70 -11.87 -18.55
CA CYS A 36 -11.47 -10.53 -18.04
C CYS A 36 -9.97 -10.41 -17.73
N ALA A 37 -9.21 -9.86 -18.67
CA ALA A 37 -7.90 -9.32 -18.36
C ALA A 37 -8.12 -7.94 -17.73
N PRO A 38 -7.62 -7.66 -16.52
CA PRO A 38 -7.39 -6.29 -16.12
C PRO A 38 -6.26 -5.75 -17.01
N THR A 39 -6.66 -5.06 -18.07
CA THR A 39 -5.79 -4.13 -18.79
C THR A 39 -5.57 -2.96 -17.85
N ASP A 40 -4.43 -2.96 -17.17
CA ASP A 40 -3.72 -1.87 -16.49
C ASP A 40 -3.00 -2.46 -15.27
N ALA A 41 -1.80 -3.00 -15.52
CA ALA A 41 -0.84 -3.35 -14.49
C ALA A 41 0.56 -3.14 -15.09
N GLY A 42 1.25 -2.09 -14.62
CA GLY A 42 2.59 -1.73 -15.09
C GLY A 42 3.68 -2.75 -14.76
N ALA A 43 4.73 -2.69 -15.59
CA ALA A 43 6.05 -3.37 -15.57
C ALA A 43 6.16 -4.89 -15.86
N ALA A 44 7.16 -5.16 -16.73
CA ALA A 44 7.80 -6.41 -17.19
C ALA A 44 6.93 -7.67 -17.32
N THR A 45 6.49 -7.97 -18.55
CA THR A 45 5.71 -9.18 -18.90
C THR A 45 6.56 -10.40 -19.25
N ASP A 46 7.90 -10.29 -19.26
CA ASP A 46 8.83 -11.33 -19.72
C ASP A 46 9.96 -11.56 -18.69
N VAL A 47 9.58 -12.03 -17.50
CA VAL A 47 10.52 -12.37 -16.40
C VAL A 47 10.16 -13.72 -15.80
N GLU A 48 11.16 -14.47 -15.33
CA GLU A 48 10.96 -15.82 -14.78
C GLU A 48 10.14 -15.81 -13.49
N ASN A 49 10.40 -14.85 -12.59
CA ASN A 49 9.70 -14.68 -11.33
C ASN A 49 9.18 -13.26 -11.17
N ILE A 50 7.92 -13.13 -10.74
CA ILE A 50 7.26 -11.84 -10.50
C ILE A 50 6.98 -11.70 -9.01
N LEU A 51 7.57 -10.67 -8.40
CA LEU A 51 7.23 -10.24 -7.06
C LEU A 51 5.94 -9.42 -7.10
N THR A 52 4.87 -9.98 -6.56
CA THR A 52 3.62 -9.26 -6.33
C THR A 52 3.79 -8.23 -5.22
N VAL A 53 3.54 -6.95 -5.51
CA VAL A 53 3.65 -5.84 -4.56
C VAL A 53 2.30 -5.17 -4.37
N SER A 54 1.79 -5.15 -3.15
CA SER A 54 0.57 -4.40 -2.80
C SER A 54 0.87 -2.95 -2.48
N LEU A 55 0.05 -2.03 -2.97
CA LEU A 55 0.12 -0.59 -2.72
C LEU A 55 -1.28 -0.01 -2.53
N ASN A 56 -1.45 0.82 -1.49
CA ASN A 56 -2.73 1.47 -1.19
C ASN A 56 -3.03 2.71 -2.06
N GLN A 57 -2.02 3.24 -2.74
CA GLN A 57 -2.09 4.45 -3.54
C GLN A 57 -2.50 4.18 -5.00
N THR A 58 -2.95 5.22 -5.69
CA THR A 58 -3.33 5.19 -7.11
C THR A 58 -2.12 5.04 -8.03
N GLU A 59 -2.36 4.71 -9.29
CA GLU A 59 -1.31 4.57 -10.31
C GLU A 59 -0.63 5.90 -10.68
N THR A 60 -1.32 7.01 -10.45
CA THR A 60 -0.79 8.36 -10.63
C THR A 60 0.07 8.83 -9.45
N HIS A 61 0.06 8.10 -8.34
CA HIS A 61 0.81 8.48 -7.14
C HIS A 61 2.32 8.24 -7.35
N PRO A 62 3.21 9.14 -6.87
CA PRO A 62 4.66 8.99 -7.01
C PRO A 62 5.20 7.63 -6.53
N SER A 63 4.65 7.08 -5.44
CA SER A 63 4.99 5.74 -4.95
C SER A 63 4.77 4.63 -5.97
N TYR A 64 3.67 4.68 -6.75
CA TYR A 64 3.42 3.69 -7.78
C TYR A 64 4.47 3.78 -8.90
N LEU A 65 4.75 5.00 -9.36
CA LEU A 65 5.76 5.24 -10.39
C LEU A 65 7.16 4.78 -9.95
N ALA A 66 7.53 5.09 -8.71
CA ALA A 66 8.81 4.67 -8.14
C ALA A 66 8.92 3.14 -8.02
N LEU A 67 7.87 2.45 -7.59
CA LEU A 67 7.85 0.99 -7.46
C LEU A 67 7.85 0.29 -8.83
N THR A 68 7.13 0.82 -9.81
CA THR A 68 7.14 0.33 -11.20
C THR A 68 8.54 0.45 -11.77
N TYR A 69 9.18 1.63 -11.62
CA TYR A 69 10.57 1.83 -12.03
C TYR A 69 11.54 0.89 -11.30
N CYS A 70 11.35 0.69 -9.99
CA CYS A 70 12.14 -0.28 -9.20
C CYS A 70 11.99 -1.71 -9.76
N GLY A 71 10.78 -2.13 -10.12
CA GLY A 71 10.52 -3.42 -10.75
C GLY A 71 11.25 -3.60 -12.09
N GLU A 72 11.29 -2.56 -12.91
CA GLU A 72 12.04 -2.56 -14.18
C GLU A 72 13.57 -2.62 -13.95
N ARG A 73 14.07 -1.91 -12.93
CA ARG A 73 15.51 -1.97 -12.56
C ARG A 73 15.88 -3.31 -11.98
N LEU A 74 14.98 -3.95 -11.22
CA LEU A 74 15.17 -5.31 -10.73
C LEU A 74 15.25 -6.31 -11.88
N ALA A 75 14.38 -6.19 -12.89
CA ALA A 75 14.44 -7.03 -14.08
C ALA A 75 15.76 -6.88 -14.84
N GLU A 76 16.21 -5.65 -15.08
CA GLU A 76 17.50 -5.41 -15.73
C GLU A 76 18.68 -5.93 -14.92
N ALA A 77 18.74 -5.61 -13.62
CA ALA A 77 19.84 -6.00 -12.74
C ALA A 77 19.92 -7.52 -12.53
N THR A 78 18.82 -8.24 -12.78
CA THR A 78 18.76 -9.70 -12.64
C THR A 78 18.74 -10.44 -13.96
N GLU A 79 18.95 -9.74 -15.09
CA GLU A 79 18.90 -10.32 -16.44
C GLU A 79 17.57 -11.06 -16.71
N GLY A 80 16.46 -10.48 -16.26
CA GLY A 80 15.11 -11.01 -16.45
C GLY A 80 14.70 -12.12 -15.48
N ARG A 81 15.56 -12.53 -14.53
CA ARG A 81 15.20 -13.56 -13.54
C ARG A 81 14.13 -13.12 -12.55
N CYS A 82 14.06 -11.82 -12.23
CA CYS A 82 13.14 -11.29 -11.24
C CYS A 82 12.60 -9.91 -11.65
N GLY A 83 11.29 -9.72 -11.59
CA GLY A 83 10.65 -8.41 -11.73
C GLY A 83 9.64 -8.17 -10.61
N ALA A 84 8.95 -7.04 -10.65
CA ALA A 84 7.87 -6.73 -9.72
C ALA A 84 6.62 -6.28 -10.46
N ARG A 85 5.45 -6.71 -9.98
CA ARG A 85 4.15 -6.24 -10.44
C ARG A 85 3.44 -5.53 -9.31
N ILE A 86 3.06 -4.28 -9.55
CA ILE A 86 2.47 -3.41 -8.54
C ILE A 86 0.95 -3.43 -8.66
N TYR A 87 0.27 -3.81 -7.59
CA TYR A 87 -1.18 -3.77 -7.48
C TYR A 87 -1.57 -2.53 -6.67
N ALA A 88 -2.02 -1.50 -7.39
CA ALA A 88 -2.45 -0.22 -6.84
C ALA A 88 -3.87 -0.27 -6.22
N ASN A 89 -4.30 0.84 -5.63
CA ASN A 89 -5.68 1.07 -5.17
C ASN A 89 -6.20 0.02 -4.17
N GLU A 90 -5.33 -0.55 -3.34
CA GLU A 90 -5.72 -1.63 -2.41
C GLU A 90 -6.37 -2.83 -3.12
N ALA A 91 -6.02 -3.09 -4.38
CA ALA A 91 -6.64 -4.16 -5.17
C ALA A 91 -6.44 -5.57 -4.58
N LEU A 92 -5.47 -5.75 -3.68
CA LEU A 92 -5.20 -6.99 -2.95
C LEU A 92 -5.75 -6.98 -1.51
N GLY A 93 -6.53 -5.97 -1.14
CA GLY A 93 -7.09 -5.77 0.19
C GLY A 93 -6.47 -4.60 0.96
N ALA A 94 -7.04 -4.32 2.12
CA ALA A 94 -6.57 -3.24 2.99
C ALA A 94 -5.18 -3.55 3.56
N GLN A 95 -4.45 -2.52 4.00
CA GLN A 95 -3.06 -2.68 4.48
C GLN A 95 -2.90 -3.74 5.59
N GLN A 96 -3.88 -3.90 6.48
CA GLN A 96 -3.82 -4.90 7.55
C GLN A 96 -4.00 -6.34 7.05
N GLU A 97 -4.83 -6.52 6.02
CA GLU A 97 -5.12 -7.82 5.41
C GLU A 97 -3.92 -8.28 4.58
N VAL A 98 -3.36 -7.40 3.75
CA VAL A 98 -2.24 -7.76 2.88
C VAL A 98 -0.96 -8.08 3.66
N VAL A 99 -0.78 -7.52 4.86
CA VAL A 99 0.33 -7.90 5.75
C VAL A 99 0.23 -9.38 6.15
N GLN A 100 -0.97 -9.93 6.33
CA GLN A 100 -1.13 -11.36 6.60
C GLN A 100 -0.76 -12.20 5.37
N LEU A 101 -1.14 -11.73 4.17
CA LEU A 101 -0.76 -12.38 2.91
C LEU A 101 0.75 -12.35 2.66
N VAL A 102 1.46 -11.32 3.14
CA VAL A 102 2.93 -11.30 3.09
C VAL A 102 3.52 -12.28 4.11
N SER A 103 2.97 -12.32 5.32
CA SER A 103 3.42 -13.22 6.39
C SER A 103 3.29 -14.71 6.01
N ASP A 104 2.20 -15.10 5.34
CA ASP A 104 1.98 -16.47 4.88
C ASP A 104 2.64 -16.81 3.55
N GLY A 105 3.12 -15.80 2.81
CA GLY A 105 3.84 -15.92 1.54
C GLY A 105 2.94 -15.90 0.29
N SER A 106 1.64 -15.64 0.42
CA SER A 106 0.72 -15.51 -0.71
C SER A 106 0.98 -14.24 -1.55
N VAL A 107 1.45 -13.16 -0.92
CA VAL A 107 1.90 -11.92 -1.57
C VAL A 107 3.38 -11.70 -1.23
N ALA A 108 4.20 -11.31 -2.21
CA ALA A 108 5.63 -11.20 -1.98
C ALA A 108 5.99 -9.98 -1.11
N MET A 109 5.40 -8.82 -1.39
CA MET A 109 5.70 -7.58 -0.68
C MET A 109 4.47 -6.68 -0.55
N ALA A 110 4.46 -5.82 0.46
CA ALA A 110 3.47 -4.76 0.61
C ALA A 110 4.14 -3.46 1.05
N VAL A 111 3.73 -2.34 0.45
CA VAL A 111 4.08 -1.01 0.95
C VAL A 111 2.95 -0.53 1.84
N ILE A 112 3.22 -0.47 3.13
CA ILE A 112 2.27 -0.03 4.15
C ILE A 112 2.71 1.27 4.80
N SER A 113 1.76 2.02 5.35
CA SER A 113 2.08 3.28 6.03
C SER A 113 2.83 3.03 7.36
N ALA A 114 3.68 3.98 7.75
CA ALA A 114 4.46 3.87 8.99
C ALA A 114 3.62 3.64 10.27
N PRO A 115 2.38 4.20 10.41
CA PRO A 115 1.47 3.82 11.49
C PRO A 115 1.02 2.35 11.45
N GLN A 116 0.86 1.76 10.26
CA GLN A 116 0.55 0.33 10.16
C GLN A 116 1.73 -0.52 10.62
N VAL A 117 2.97 -0.13 10.34
CA VAL A 117 4.16 -0.82 10.87
C VAL A 117 4.20 -0.72 12.40
N GLU A 118 3.88 0.45 12.98
CA GLU A 118 3.77 0.62 14.44
C GLU A 118 2.67 -0.26 15.06
N ASN A 119 1.56 -0.49 14.34
CA ASN A 119 0.52 -1.43 14.80
C ASN A 119 1.04 -2.89 14.86
N LEU A 120 2.05 -3.26 14.06
CA LEU A 120 2.68 -4.58 14.13
C LEU A 120 3.62 -4.70 15.34
N SER A 121 4.35 -3.62 15.64
CA SER A 121 5.22 -3.52 16.81
C SER A 121 5.43 -2.07 17.24
N MET A 122 5.21 -1.82 18.53
CA MET A 122 5.42 -0.51 19.16
C MET A 122 6.88 -0.05 19.12
N ALA A 123 7.83 -0.94 18.81
CA ALA A 123 9.23 -0.59 18.62
C ALA A 123 9.45 0.41 17.47
N PHE A 124 8.53 0.46 16.49
CA PHE A 124 8.60 1.40 15.37
C PHE A 124 8.07 2.81 15.69
N ARG A 125 7.40 3.00 16.85
CA ARG A 125 6.82 4.29 17.25
C ARG A 125 7.79 5.47 17.16
N PRO A 126 9.09 5.37 17.55
CA PRO A 126 10.00 6.51 17.44
C PRO A 126 10.10 7.10 16.04
N LEU A 127 9.92 6.29 14.99
CA LEU A 127 9.93 6.76 13.59
C LEU A 127 8.65 7.53 13.21
N ASN A 128 7.60 7.48 14.02
CA ASN A 128 6.32 8.15 13.78
C ASN A 128 6.10 9.40 14.64
N LEU A 129 7.00 9.70 15.58
CA LEU A 129 6.81 10.83 16.48
C LEU A 129 6.96 12.18 15.74
N PRO A 130 6.10 13.17 16.02
CA PRO A 130 6.30 14.53 15.53
C PRO A 130 7.69 15.05 15.91
N GLY A 131 8.43 15.57 14.92
CA GLY A 131 9.79 16.08 15.12
C GLY A 131 10.90 15.03 15.12
N ALA A 132 10.59 13.74 14.91
CA ALA A 132 11.62 12.70 14.78
C ALA A 132 12.57 12.93 13.58
N PHE A 133 12.03 13.52 12.51
CA PHE A 133 12.79 13.93 11.33
C PHE A 133 12.69 15.44 11.14
N VAL A 134 13.80 16.07 10.75
CA VAL A 134 13.87 17.52 10.53
C VAL A 134 13.53 17.89 9.09
N ASP A 135 13.88 17.02 8.14
CA ASP A 135 13.53 17.10 6.73
C ASP A 135 13.59 15.71 6.08
N ILE A 136 13.29 15.65 4.78
CA ILE A 136 13.33 14.42 3.99
C ILE A 136 14.74 13.84 3.91
N ALA A 137 15.78 14.67 3.83
CA ALA A 137 17.16 14.20 3.71
C ALA A 137 17.61 13.47 4.98
N HIS A 138 17.28 14.02 6.16
CA HIS A 138 17.49 13.37 7.44
C HIS A 138 16.70 12.07 7.55
N GLN A 139 15.43 12.05 7.14
CA GLN A 139 14.64 10.83 7.12
C GLN A 139 15.27 9.74 6.23
N THR A 140 15.69 10.08 5.00
CA THR A 140 16.35 9.15 4.10
C THR A 140 17.66 8.62 4.67
N ALA A 141 18.47 9.49 5.29
CA ALA A 141 19.71 9.07 5.95
C ALA A 141 19.44 8.08 7.10
N VAL A 142 18.47 8.37 7.97
CA VAL A 142 18.11 7.49 9.09
C VAL A 142 17.58 6.14 8.61
N LEU A 143 16.67 6.13 7.63
CA LEU A 143 16.07 4.89 7.11
C LEU A 143 17.06 4.04 6.30
N GLY A 144 18.18 4.62 5.88
CA GLY A 144 19.28 3.93 5.20
C GLY A 144 20.44 3.54 6.11
N ASP A 145 20.41 3.92 7.39
CA ASP A 145 21.48 3.62 8.34
C ASP A 145 21.16 2.36 9.15
N GLU A 146 21.78 1.24 8.76
CA GLU A 146 21.65 -0.06 9.42
C GLU A 146 22.01 -0.01 10.92
N SER A 147 22.90 0.90 11.34
CA SER A 147 23.23 1.05 12.77
C SER A 147 22.09 1.66 13.59
N ILE A 148 21.11 2.29 12.93
CA ILE A 148 19.90 2.86 13.54
C ILE A 148 18.71 1.92 13.37
N VAL A 149 18.45 1.45 12.15
CA VAL A 149 17.20 0.73 11.82
C VAL A 149 17.36 -0.77 11.61
N GLY A 150 18.58 -1.31 11.53
CA GLY A 150 18.83 -2.71 11.15
C GLY A 150 18.16 -3.72 12.07
N GLU A 151 18.42 -3.63 13.38
CA GLU A 151 17.78 -4.50 14.38
C GLU A 151 16.25 -4.31 14.40
N LEU A 152 15.79 -3.06 14.25
CA LEU A 152 14.37 -2.73 14.22
C LEU A 152 13.68 -3.39 13.01
N PHE A 153 14.29 -3.35 11.83
CA PHE A 153 13.73 -3.87 10.59
C PHE A 153 13.68 -5.40 10.54
N SER A 154 14.60 -6.09 11.21
CA SER A 154 14.55 -7.54 11.41
C SER A 154 13.68 -7.99 12.58
N SER A 155 13.23 -7.08 13.46
CA SER A 155 12.53 -7.44 14.71
C SER A 155 11.20 -8.18 14.53
N LEU A 156 10.64 -8.19 13.32
CA LEU A 156 9.38 -8.86 12.99
C LEU A 156 9.57 -10.26 12.39
N GLU A 157 10.82 -10.70 12.12
CA GLU A 157 11.09 -11.93 11.38
C GLU A 157 10.61 -13.17 12.15
N ASP A 158 11.00 -13.30 13.42
CA ASP A 158 10.70 -14.48 14.23
C ASP A 158 9.21 -14.62 14.56
N GLU A 159 8.56 -13.51 14.94
CA GLU A 159 7.19 -13.59 15.44
C GLU A 159 6.11 -13.39 14.37
N ARG A 160 6.46 -12.76 13.24
CA ARG A 160 5.50 -12.39 12.20
C ARG A 160 5.92 -12.87 10.81
N ARG A 161 7.12 -13.43 10.64
CA ARG A 161 7.66 -13.81 9.31
C ARG A 161 7.69 -12.63 8.35
N LEU A 162 7.99 -11.43 8.87
CA LEU A 162 8.07 -10.19 8.10
C LEU A 162 9.42 -9.55 8.33
N ARG A 163 10.01 -8.99 7.27
CA ARG A 163 11.18 -8.12 7.35
C ARG A 163 10.83 -6.79 6.71
N VAL A 164 11.15 -5.68 7.38
CA VAL A 164 11.10 -4.36 6.74
C VAL A 164 12.32 -4.20 5.84
N LEU A 165 12.11 -3.98 4.55
CA LEU A 165 13.21 -3.84 3.57
C LEU A 165 13.75 -2.41 3.47
N GLY A 166 12.99 -1.43 3.96
CA GLY A 166 13.30 -0.02 3.83
C GLY A 166 12.07 0.84 4.02
N GLY A 167 12.28 2.15 3.96
CA GLY A 167 11.20 3.13 3.89
C GLY A 167 11.57 4.25 2.93
N PHE A 168 10.57 4.83 2.28
CA PHE A 168 10.72 6.01 1.44
C PHE A 168 9.62 7.01 1.74
N THR A 169 9.93 8.29 1.56
CA THR A 169 9.04 9.38 1.95
C THR A 169 7.87 9.54 0.98
N GLN A 170 6.72 9.95 1.51
CA GLN A 170 5.59 10.48 0.73
C GLN A 170 5.41 11.99 0.96
N GLY A 171 6.42 12.64 1.55
CA GLY A 171 6.39 14.05 1.94
C GLY A 171 6.03 14.28 3.40
N SER A 172 5.93 15.56 3.76
CA SER A 172 5.60 16.00 5.11
C SER A 172 4.10 15.92 5.38
N ARG A 173 3.74 15.55 6.61
CA ARG A 173 2.35 15.58 7.05
C ARG A 173 2.00 17.00 7.51
N HIS A 174 0.92 17.53 6.98
CA HIS A 174 0.36 18.83 7.37
C HIS A 174 -1.04 18.63 7.93
N VAL A 175 -1.41 19.50 8.87
CA VAL A 175 -2.80 19.57 9.35
C VAL A 175 -3.58 20.43 8.37
N TYR A 176 -4.60 19.84 7.75
CA TYR A 176 -5.59 20.56 6.96
C TYR A 176 -6.76 20.90 7.87
N THR A 177 -7.06 22.18 7.99
CA THR A 177 -8.05 22.70 8.94
C THR A 177 -8.67 23.96 8.37
N ASP A 178 -9.87 24.28 8.82
CA ASP A 178 -10.51 25.54 8.47
C ASP A 178 -9.66 26.71 8.95
N ARG A 179 -9.53 27.71 8.09
CA ARG A 179 -8.79 28.93 8.40
C ARG A 179 -9.32 29.59 9.67
N GLU A 180 -10.60 29.51 9.95
CA GLU A 180 -11.21 30.06 11.16
C GLU A 180 -10.68 29.41 12.45
N ALA A 181 -10.34 28.11 12.42
CA ALA A 181 -9.92 27.37 13.61
C ALA A 181 -8.50 27.73 14.07
N PHE A 182 -7.59 28.02 13.14
CA PHE A 182 -6.19 28.32 13.44
C PHE A 182 -5.74 29.73 13.03
N GLY A 183 -6.51 30.41 12.19
CA GLY A 183 -6.24 31.77 11.71
C GLY A 183 -5.99 32.76 12.84
N PRO A 184 -6.83 32.81 13.90
CA PRO A 184 -6.61 33.69 15.03
C PRO A 184 -5.27 33.43 15.74
N ALA A 185 -4.90 32.16 15.97
CA ALA A 185 -3.64 31.81 16.61
C ALA A 185 -2.42 32.14 15.74
N ILE A 186 -2.51 31.92 14.42
CA ILE A 186 -1.46 32.29 13.48
C ILE A 186 -1.30 33.82 13.41
N GLU A 187 -2.40 34.55 13.41
CA GLU A 187 -2.39 36.01 13.39
C GLU A 187 -1.81 36.61 14.68
N GLU A 188 -2.18 36.06 15.84
CA GLU A 188 -1.61 36.45 17.13
C GLU A 188 -0.09 36.27 17.14
N VAL A 189 0.40 35.11 16.69
CA VAL A 189 1.83 34.85 16.55
C VAL A 189 2.48 35.82 15.56
N GLY A 190 1.85 36.09 14.41
CA GLY A 190 2.34 37.03 13.41
C GLY A 190 2.50 38.45 13.96
N ARG A 191 1.48 38.96 14.66
CA ARG A 191 1.50 40.29 15.29
C ARG A 191 2.55 40.39 16.40
N SER A 192 2.87 39.28 17.10
CA SER A 192 3.90 39.29 18.15
C SER A 192 5.32 39.63 17.66
N PHE A 193 5.57 39.56 16.35
CA PHE A 193 6.85 39.97 15.74
C PHE A 193 6.91 41.45 15.37
N LEU A 194 5.79 42.18 15.43
CA LEU A 194 5.72 43.60 15.10
C LEU A 194 6.20 44.42 16.30
N ALA A 195 7.21 45.27 16.08
CA ALA A 195 7.92 45.95 17.16
C ALA A 195 7.52 47.42 17.31
N THR A 196 6.98 48.02 16.24
CA THR A 196 6.68 49.45 16.15
C THR A 196 5.26 49.71 15.65
N PRO A 197 4.66 50.88 15.95
CA PRO A 197 3.38 51.28 15.37
C PRO A 197 3.38 51.31 13.83
N GLU A 198 4.52 51.62 13.22
CA GLU A 198 4.69 51.60 11.76
C GLU A 198 4.61 50.18 11.17
N ASP A 199 5.14 49.17 11.88
CA ASP A 199 5.04 47.77 11.49
C ASP A 199 3.58 47.28 11.52
N GLU A 200 2.83 47.69 12.56
CA GLU A 200 1.41 47.37 12.71
C GLU A 200 0.57 48.00 11.59
N ASP A 201 0.80 49.28 11.29
CA ASP A 201 0.11 50.01 10.23
C ASP A 201 0.40 49.42 8.84
N LEU A 202 1.63 48.97 8.59
CA LEU A 202 1.96 48.24 7.36
C LEU A 202 1.26 46.88 7.31
N TYR A 203 1.26 46.12 8.41
CA TYR A 203 0.60 44.82 8.49
C TYR A 203 -0.90 44.93 8.17
N GLU A 204 -1.60 45.91 8.76
CA GLU A 204 -3.03 46.12 8.51
C GLU A 204 -3.32 46.48 7.04
N ARG A 205 -2.50 47.33 6.42
CA ARG A 205 -2.65 47.65 4.99
C ARG A 205 -2.45 46.43 4.09
N VAL A 206 -1.50 45.55 4.42
CA VAL A 206 -1.28 44.30 3.69
C VAL A 206 -2.50 43.38 3.82
N ARG A 207 -3.10 43.30 5.01
CA ARG A 207 -4.29 42.48 5.26
C ARG A 207 -5.54 43.02 4.56
N ALA A 208 -5.74 44.34 4.58
CA ALA A 208 -6.89 44.98 3.92
C ALA A 208 -6.97 44.66 2.42
N LEU A 209 -5.83 44.55 1.72
CA LEU A 209 -5.81 44.21 0.30
C LEU A 209 -6.35 42.79 0.00
N ALA A 210 -6.18 41.84 0.93
CA ALA A 210 -6.71 40.49 0.76
C ALA A 210 -8.25 40.46 0.78
N GLU A 211 -8.86 41.37 1.55
CA GLU A 211 -10.33 41.52 1.63
C GLU A 211 -10.89 42.09 0.32
N ASP A 212 -10.18 43.04 -0.30
CA ASP A 212 -10.54 43.63 -1.59
C ASP A 212 -10.43 42.64 -2.76
N MET A 213 -9.55 41.64 -2.65
CA MET A 213 -9.34 40.62 -3.68
C MET A 213 -10.37 39.48 -3.64
N GLY A 214 -11.35 39.53 -2.73
CA GLY A 214 -12.37 38.49 -2.60
C GLY A 214 -11.78 37.12 -2.20
N ALA A 215 -10.60 37.10 -1.58
CA ALA A 215 -10.09 35.92 -0.92
C ALA A 215 -10.96 35.69 0.32
N GLU A 216 -11.96 34.81 0.21
CA GLU A 216 -12.84 34.47 1.34
C GLU A 216 -12.00 34.10 2.57
N ARG A 217 -12.40 34.69 3.72
CA ARG A 217 -11.75 34.51 5.03
C ARG A 217 -11.96 33.11 5.57
#